data_AF-W2QBJ6-F1
#
_entry.id   AF-W2QBJ6-F1
#
_cell.length_a   1.000
_cell.length_b   1.000
_cell.length_c   1.000
_cell.angle_alpha   90.00
_cell.angle_beta   90.00
_cell.angle_gamma   90.00
#
_symmetry.space_group_name_H-M   'P 1'
#
loop_
_entity.id
_entity.type
_entity.pdbx_description
1 polymer ?
#
loop_
_entity_poly.entity_id
_entity_poly.type
_entity_poly.pdbx_seq_one_letter_code
_entity_poly.pdbx_strand_id
1 'polypeptide(L)'
;MGRGRKWETLQDEALVSTYLDLSQNAIQGAEQKAASFWDSILNRFNNATKPKKEEVRTAQALRNRWSSISHDVAKFVGCYSVIKACNESGKKMPEVHGWD
;
A
#
# COMPACT_ATOMS: atom_id res chain seq x y z
N MET A 1 19.06 9.68 15.04
CA MET A 1 18.01 8.65 14.89
C MET A 1 18.51 7.59 13.93
N GLY A 2 18.62 6.33 14.35
CA GLY A 2 19.03 5.24 13.45
C GLY A 2 18.01 5.04 12.35
N ARG A 3 18.46 4.80 11.11
CA ARG A 3 17.54 4.41 10.03
C ARG A 3 16.99 3.02 10.35
N GLY A 4 15.67 2.86 10.28
CA GLY A 4 15.05 1.54 10.40
C GLY A 4 15.52 0.57 9.31
N ARG A 5 15.39 -0.74 9.55
CA ARG A 5 15.78 -1.77 8.58
C ARG A 5 15.02 -1.57 7.25
N LYS A 6 15.74 -1.72 6.13
CA LYS A 6 15.18 -1.60 4.77
C LYS A 6 14.06 -2.61 4.55
N TRP A 7 13.03 -2.23 3.79
CA TRP A 7 11.96 -3.13 3.36
C TRP A 7 12.38 -3.82 2.06
N GLU A 8 12.06 -5.10 1.95
CA GLU A 8 12.27 -5.90 0.75
C GLU A 8 10.95 -6.06 -0.02
N THR A 9 11.03 -6.26 -1.33
CA THR A 9 9.84 -6.43 -2.19
C THR A 9 8.93 -7.56 -1.69
N LEU A 10 9.50 -8.70 -1.30
CA LEU A 10 8.73 -9.82 -0.74
C LEU A 10 8.01 -9.46 0.56
N GLN A 11 8.58 -8.55 1.36
CA GLN A 11 7.93 -8.06 2.58
C GLN A 11 6.75 -7.15 2.23
N ASP A 12 6.91 -6.27 1.25
CA ASP A 12 5.81 -5.42 0.79
C ASP A 12 4.66 -6.25 0.18
N GLU A 13 4.98 -7.24 -0.65
CA GLU A 13 4.00 -8.16 -1.23
C GLU A 13 3.24 -8.95 -0.15
N ALA A 14 3.96 -9.48 0.85
CA ALA A 14 3.35 -10.20 1.96
C ALA A 14 2.43 -9.29 2.80
N LEU A 15 2.86 -8.05 3.04
CA LEU A 15 2.07 -7.06 3.78
C LEU A 15 0.79 -6.69 3.01
N VAL A 16 0.91 -6.40 1.71
CA VAL A 16 -0.23 -6.04 0.85
C VAL A 16 -1.22 -7.19 0.76
N SER A 17 -0.76 -8.40 0.48
CA SER A 17 -1.62 -9.58 0.35
C SER A 17 -2.37 -9.85 1.67
N THR A 18 -1.64 -9.84 2.79
CA THR A 18 -2.23 -10.05 4.13
C THR A 18 -3.27 -8.99 4.48
N TYR A 19 -2.98 -7.71 4.18
CA TYR A 19 -3.91 -6.62 4.44
C TYR A 19 -5.19 -6.79 3.63
N LEU A 20 -5.07 -7.09 2.33
CA LEU A 20 -6.21 -7.28 1.44
C LEU A 20 -7.09 -8.43 1.90
N ASP A 21 -6.50 -9.61 2.17
CA ASP A 21 -7.21 -10.77 2.69
C ASP A 21 -7.99 -10.42 3.96
N LEU A 22 -7.33 -9.79 4.94
CA LEU A 22 -7.97 -9.47 6.21
C LEU A 22 -9.00 -8.35 6.09
N SER A 23 -8.77 -7.35 5.23
CA SER A 23 -9.72 -6.27 5.00
C SER A 23 -11.01 -6.78 4.37
N GLN A 24 -10.93 -7.72 3.42
CA GLN A 24 -12.10 -8.36 2.80
C GLN A 24 -12.88 -9.21 3.80
N ASN A 25 -12.17 -9.96 4.66
CA ASN A 25 -12.80 -10.79 5.69
C ASN A 25 -13.39 -9.96 6.85
N ALA A 26 -12.77 -8.85 7.23
CA ALA A 26 -13.28 -7.96 8.27
C ALA A 26 -14.62 -7.33 7.89
N ILE A 27 -14.82 -7.04 6.59
CA ILE A 27 -16.09 -6.54 6.03
C ILE A 27 -17.22 -7.57 6.17
N GLN A 28 -16.91 -8.87 6.22
CA GLN A 28 -17.90 -9.96 6.22
C GLN A 28 -18.38 -10.43 7.60
N GLY A 29 -17.88 -9.91 8.74
CA GLY A 29 -18.53 -10.29 10.02
C GLY A 29 -17.86 -10.04 11.36
N ALA A 30 -16.87 -9.17 11.51
CA ALA A 30 -16.35 -8.90 12.86
C ALA A 30 -15.86 -7.45 13.02
N GLU A 31 -16.48 -6.72 13.96
CA GLU A 31 -15.89 -5.53 14.57
C GLU A 31 -14.60 -5.91 15.32
N GLN A 32 -13.49 -6.06 14.59
CA GLN A 32 -12.19 -6.19 15.22
C GLN A 32 -11.70 -4.81 15.66
N LYS A 33 -11.39 -4.66 16.96
CA LYS A 33 -10.66 -3.49 17.47
C LYS A 33 -9.39 -3.30 16.64
N ALA A 34 -9.07 -2.08 16.22
CA ALA A 34 -7.94 -1.78 15.33
C ALA A 34 -6.57 -2.32 15.82
N ALA A 35 -6.38 -2.49 17.13
CA ALA A 35 -5.21 -3.17 17.69
C ALA A 35 -5.16 -4.65 17.25
N SER A 36 -6.27 -5.38 17.42
CA SER A 36 -6.42 -6.79 17.04
C SER A 36 -6.25 -7.05 15.54
N PHE A 37 -6.65 -6.10 14.69
CA PHE A 37 -6.49 -6.22 13.24
C PHE A 37 -5.01 -6.24 12.83
N TRP A 38 -4.20 -5.30 13.34
CA TRP A 38 -2.79 -5.23 13.00
C TRP A 38 -1.95 -6.32 13.66
N ASP A 39 -2.37 -6.84 14.81
CA ASP A 39 -1.76 -8.02 15.40
C ASP A 39 -2.01 -9.27 14.53
N SER A 40 -3.21 -9.37 13.93
CA SER A 40 -3.53 -10.43 12.96
C SER A 40 -2.72 -10.29 11.67
N ILE A 41 -2.54 -9.07 11.17
CA ILE A 41 -1.63 -8.79 10.04
C ILE A 41 -0.21 -9.21 10.41
N LEU A 42 0.30 -8.79 11.57
CA LEU A 42 1.67 -9.12 12.00
C LEU A 42 1.89 -10.64 12.07
N ASN A 43 0.93 -11.39 12.61
CA ASN A 43 1.02 -12.84 12.69
C ASN A 43 1.08 -13.48 11.29
N ARG A 44 0.14 -13.14 10.39
CA ARG A 44 0.14 -13.66 9.01
C ARG A 44 1.40 -13.24 8.23
N PHE A 45 1.83 -12.00 8.37
CA PHE A 45 3.06 -11.49 7.78
C PHE A 45 4.28 -12.29 8.24
N ASN A 46 4.42 -12.55 9.54
CA ASN A 46 5.53 -13.34 10.08
C ASN A 46 5.49 -14.79 9.59
N ASN A 47 4.31 -15.38 9.45
CA ASN A 47 4.17 -16.74 8.91
C ASN A 47 4.56 -16.83 7.43
N ALA A 48 4.24 -15.80 6.64
CA ALA A 48 4.60 -15.72 5.23
C ALA A 48 6.10 -15.44 5.02
N THR A 49 6.68 -14.52 5.79
CA THR A 49 8.06 -14.05 5.60
C THR A 49 9.09 -14.85 6.39
N LYS A 50 8.67 -15.59 7.42
CA LYS A 50 9.52 -16.42 8.31
C LYS A 50 10.82 -15.70 8.71
N PRO A 51 10.73 -14.49 9.30
CA PRO A 51 11.91 -13.68 9.58
C PRO A 51 12.78 -14.35 10.64
N LYS A 52 14.09 -14.08 10.62
CA LYS A 52 14.95 -14.41 11.76
C LYS A 52 14.54 -13.59 12.98
N LYS A 53 14.94 -14.02 14.18
CA LYS A 53 14.54 -13.38 15.45
C LYS A 53 14.91 -11.89 15.49
N GLU A 54 16.05 -11.53 14.93
CA GLU A 54 16.55 -10.16 14.81
C GLU A 54 15.84 -9.33 13.72
N GLU A 55 15.14 -9.98 12.79
CA GLU A 55 14.46 -9.37 11.63
C GLU A 55 12.98 -9.08 11.87
N VAL A 56 12.40 -9.59 12.97
CA VAL A 56 11.00 -9.41 13.33
C VAL A 56 10.63 -7.92 13.35
N ARG A 57 9.55 -7.59 12.62
CA ARG A 57 8.96 -6.25 12.57
C ARG A 57 7.89 -6.11 13.65
N THR A 58 7.65 -4.88 14.10
CA THR A 58 6.52 -4.59 14.99
C THR A 58 5.27 -4.26 14.19
N ALA A 59 4.09 -4.40 14.79
CA ALA A 59 2.83 -3.97 14.17
C ALA A 59 2.87 -2.49 13.76
N GLN A 60 3.55 -1.64 14.54
CA GLN A 60 3.73 -0.22 14.20
C GLN A 60 4.63 -0.03 12.96
N ALA A 61 5.67 -0.84 12.80
CA ALA A 61 6.50 -0.80 11.60
C ALA A 61 5.69 -1.16 10.34
N LEU A 62 4.81 -2.19 10.43
CA LEU A 62 3.92 -2.57 9.35
C LEU A 62 2.91 -1.45 9.03
N ARG A 63 2.31 -0.82 10.05
CA ARG A 63 1.42 0.35 9.87
C ARG A 63 2.10 1.49 9.11
N ASN A 64 3.32 1.85 9.52
CA ASN A 64 4.08 2.92 8.89
C ASN A 64 4.40 2.57 7.43
N ARG A 65 4.79 1.32 7.16
CA ARG A 65 5.08 0.86 5.80
C ARG A 65 3.82 0.85 4.92
N TRP A 66 2.71 0.36 5.45
CA TRP A 66 1.42 0.38 4.78
C TRP A 66 1.02 1.80 4.38
N SER A 67 1.16 2.77 5.28
CA SER A 67 0.88 4.18 4.98
C SER A 67 1.68 4.70 3.78
N SER A 68 2.98 4.37 3.71
CA SER A 68 3.81 4.72 2.55
C SER A 68 3.32 4.06 1.25
N ILE A 69 3.04 2.76 1.28
CA ILE A 69 2.54 2.02 0.11
C ILE A 69 1.20 2.60 -0.35
N SER A 70 0.26 2.82 0.56
CA SER A 70 -1.06 3.38 0.23
C SER A 70 -0.96 4.78 -0.36
N HIS A 71 -0.06 5.62 0.16
CA HIS A 71 0.20 6.95 -0.39
C HIS A 71 0.69 6.87 -1.85
N ASP A 72 1.67 6.01 -2.12
CA ASP A 72 2.25 5.87 -3.45
C ASP A 72 1.25 5.29 -4.45
N VAL A 73 0.43 4.32 -4.01
CA VAL A 73 -0.67 3.76 -4.80
C VAL A 73 -1.73 4.84 -5.10
N ALA A 74 -2.13 5.64 -4.11
CA ALA A 74 -3.11 6.70 -4.31
C ALA A 74 -2.62 7.75 -5.33
N LYS A 75 -1.33 8.11 -5.27
CA LYS A 75 -0.71 9.00 -6.24
C LYS A 75 -0.73 8.40 -7.65
N PHE A 76 -0.35 7.13 -7.79
CA PHE A 76 -0.39 6.42 -9.07
C PHE A 76 -1.80 6.40 -9.66
N VAL A 77 -2.80 6.01 -8.86
CA VAL A 77 -4.21 5.96 -9.27
C VAL A 77 -4.73 7.34 -9.69
N GLY A 78 -4.33 8.39 -8.97
CA GLY A 78 -4.67 9.77 -9.31
C GLY A 78 -4.13 10.17 -10.69
N CYS A 79 -2.84 9.94 -10.95
CA CYS A 79 -2.24 10.22 -12.25
C CYS A 79 -2.88 9.38 -13.37
N TYR A 80 -3.11 8.09 -13.14
CA TYR A 80 -3.74 7.20 -14.10
C TYR A 80 -5.16 7.66 -14.47
N SER A 81 -5.95 8.08 -13.49
CA SER A 81 -7.31 8.58 -13.70
C SER A 81 -7.33 9.83 -14.59
N VAL A 82 -6.38 10.75 -14.42
CA VAL A 82 -6.24 11.94 -15.27
C VAL A 82 -5.94 11.56 -16.73
N ILE A 83 -4.96 10.66 -16.95
CA ILE A 83 -4.61 10.20 -18.29
C ILE A 83 -5.81 9.50 -18.95
N LYS A 84 -6.50 8.64 -18.20
CA LYS A 84 -7.69 7.95 -18.70
C LYS A 84 -8.78 8.93 -19.11
N ALA A 85 -9.07 9.94 -18.29
CA ALA A 85 -10.05 10.99 -18.62
C ALA A 85 -9.63 11.85 -19.83
N CYS A 86 -8.34 12.16 -19.98
CA CYS A 86 -7.82 12.85 -21.17
C CYS A 86 -8.00 12.01 -22.45
N ASN A 87 -7.72 10.71 -22.39
CA ASN A 87 -7.91 9.81 -23.52
C ASN A 87 -9.39 9.65 -23.90
N GLU A 88 -10.29 9.63 -22.92
CA GLU A 88 -11.74 9.55 -23.14
C GLU A 88 -12.35 10.88 -23.65
N SER A 89 -11.75 12.02 -23.32
CA SER A 89 -12.29 13.34 -23.69
C SER A 89 -11.88 13.86 -25.07
N GLY A 90 -11.10 13.10 -25.85
CA GLY A 90 -10.84 13.39 -27.27
C GLY A 90 -10.22 14.76 -27.58
N LYS A 91 -9.68 15.49 -26.59
CA LYS A 91 -9.00 16.77 -26.82
C LYS A 91 -7.54 16.52 -27.16
N LYS A 92 -7.22 16.67 -28.44
CA LYS A 92 -5.85 16.92 -28.90
C LYS A 92 -5.32 18.13 -28.12
N MET A 93 -4.06 18.04 -27.66
CA MET A 93 -3.33 19.17 -27.08
C MET A 93 -3.61 20.43 -27.91
N PRO A 94 -3.89 21.59 -27.31
CA PRO A 94 -4.06 22.81 -28.08
C PRO A 94 -2.78 23.04 -28.87
N GLU A 95 -2.91 23.01 -30.20
CA GLU A 95 -1.85 23.40 -31.11
C GLU A 95 -1.46 24.84 -30.75
N VAL A 96 -0.23 25.02 -30.28
CA VAL A 96 0.31 26.32 -29.89
C VAL A 96 0.60 27.14 -31.15
N HIS A 97 -0.43 27.75 -31.73
CA HIS A 97 -0.25 28.79 -32.73
C HIS A 97 -0.18 30.15 -32.06
N GLY A 98 0.99 30.78 -32.09
CA GLY A 98 1.13 32.18 -31.70
C GLY A 98 2.53 32.60 -31.27
N TRP A 99 3.52 32.45 -32.16
CA TRP A 99 4.68 33.35 -32.20
C TRP A 99 4.93 33.72 -33.65
N ASP A 100 4.01 34.53 -34.20
CA ASP A 100 4.28 35.45 -35.30
C ASP A 100 4.02 36.87 -34.79
#